data_AF-A0A436ZMX2-F1
#
_entry.id   AF-A0A436ZMX2-F1
#
_cell.length_a   1.000
_cell.length_b   1.000
_cell.length_c   1.000
_cell.angle_alpha   90.00
_cell.angle_beta   90.00
_cell.angle_gamma   90.00
#
_symmetry.space_group_name_H-M   'P 1'
#
loop_
_entity.id
_entity.type
_entity.pdbx_description
1 polymer ?
#
loop_
_entity_poly.entity_id
_entity_poly.type
_entity_poly.pdbx_seq_one_letter_code
_entity_poly.pdbx_strand_id
1 'polypeptide(L)'
;MPMHLHMHINSKDRTAVASNPGAPDSDVTINPADLEGMEICHHVETLDEKQRLRKLDWGLIPWLSLLYLLAFLTRTNIGNAKLAGFTTAIHLDSSGEQYNLALALFFISYSLFEPASNVLLKMLKPNHYLTLLMVLCGIITISTGFVSNAGGLFAARFCLGVVQAGVFPGVNYILSCWYRRSELGFRSAIFFSAAAISGSFGGLLAYGLQQMDGVAGRGGWSWIFIIEGIIVVLIGIISWWMVFNFPDDYANKPNNKRAKLIRCIEENSHRRDSIPADTPPERPFSQTLKLSLTDWKTWTGIMIYGGAAGPLFAFSLFLPSIIADMGTYSPTTSQLLTIPPYVVGCIATLVIALIADRTAQRGLCSIFTCLFAILGFFLLLFGKNVAMKYTGTFLAAIGIYPCIPNAVAWSSNNIIDPGKRGLSLGFVIGLGNLAGVVNCFVYRQQDKPDYKLGHGVVLGFLIVLLLGGSCLQHFLLVRENQKKREHLAYIADREKNGTQEELKKIEEENRKRREDGNEDSDDNFVYVE
;
A
#
# COMPACT_ATOMS: atom_id res chain seq x y z
N MET A 1 -2.49 -36.36 -15.76
CA MET A 1 -3.27 -36.71 -16.97
C MET A 1 -4.39 -35.69 -17.12
N PRO A 2 -4.32 -34.75 -18.07
CA PRO A 2 -5.39 -33.78 -18.27
C PRO A 2 -6.44 -34.39 -19.20
N MET A 3 -7.69 -34.37 -18.77
CA MET A 3 -8.83 -34.81 -19.56
C MET A 3 -9.30 -33.61 -20.41
N HIS A 4 -8.87 -33.57 -21.67
CA HIS A 4 -9.38 -32.64 -22.67
C HIS A 4 -10.85 -32.98 -22.97
N LEU A 5 -11.77 -32.10 -22.57
CA LEU A 5 -13.16 -32.16 -23.04
C LEU A 5 -13.30 -31.22 -24.24
N HIS A 6 -13.11 -31.76 -25.44
CA HIS A 6 -13.58 -31.12 -26.67
C HIS A 6 -15.10 -31.32 -26.74
N MET A 7 -15.87 -30.29 -26.37
CA MET A 7 -17.29 -30.24 -26.71
C MET A 7 -17.45 -29.50 -28.03
N HIS A 8 -17.60 -30.27 -29.11
CA HIS A 8 -18.16 -29.79 -30.37
C HIS A 8 -19.64 -29.44 -30.11
N ILE A 9 -19.96 -28.15 -30.06
CA ILE A 9 -21.36 -27.71 -30.12
C ILE A 9 -21.79 -27.72 -31.59
N ASN A 10 -22.85 -28.48 -31.82
CA ASN A 10 -23.42 -28.88 -33.10
C ASN A 10 -24.07 -27.66 -33.80
N SER A 11 -23.99 -27.59 -35.13
CA SER A 11 -24.46 -26.45 -35.96
C SER A 11 -25.98 -26.22 -35.96
N LYS A 12 -26.74 -26.93 -35.12
CA LYS A 12 -28.21 -26.88 -35.08
C LYS A 12 -28.82 -25.86 -34.11
N ASP A 13 -28.04 -25.29 -33.19
CA ASP A 13 -28.54 -24.24 -32.27
C ASP A 13 -28.46 -22.82 -32.87
N ARG A 14 -27.95 -22.67 -34.10
CA ARG A 14 -27.87 -21.38 -34.80
C ARG A 14 -29.22 -20.84 -35.31
N THR A 15 -30.31 -21.59 -35.22
CA THR A 15 -31.60 -21.23 -35.84
C THR A 15 -32.76 -21.06 -34.86
N ALA A 16 -32.55 -21.11 -33.54
CA ALA A 16 -33.65 -21.06 -32.56
C ALA A 16 -33.97 -19.66 -31.98
N VAL A 17 -33.37 -18.57 -32.49
CA VAL A 17 -33.68 -17.19 -32.05
C VAL A 17 -34.58 -16.45 -33.06
N ALA A 18 -34.87 -17.03 -34.22
CA ALA A 18 -35.69 -16.40 -35.25
C ALA A 18 -37.08 -17.05 -35.35
N SER A 19 -37.98 -16.74 -34.40
CA SER A 19 -39.43 -16.79 -34.68
C SER A 19 -40.21 -16.02 -33.62
N ASN A 20 -40.25 -14.70 -33.77
CA ASN A 20 -41.31 -13.87 -33.19
C ASN A 20 -42.11 -13.30 -34.38
N PRO A 21 -43.33 -13.78 -34.66
CA PRO A 21 -44.07 -13.37 -35.85
C PRO A 21 -44.71 -12.01 -35.60
N GLY A 22 -44.00 -10.91 -35.91
CA GLY A 22 -44.58 -9.56 -35.82
C GLY A 22 -43.65 -8.35 -35.84
N ALA A 23 -42.34 -8.48 -36.10
CA ALA A 23 -41.44 -7.32 -36.21
C ALA A 23 -40.80 -7.26 -37.61
N PRO A 24 -40.64 -6.08 -38.22
CA PRO A 24 -40.07 -5.95 -39.56
C PRO A 24 -38.61 -6.39 -39.56
N ASP A 25 -38.24 -7.18 -40.57
CA ASP A 25 -36.89 -7.66 -40.86
C ASP A 25 -35.90 -6.49 -40.93
N SER A 26 -35.23 -6.23 -39.81
CA SER A 26 -33.95 -5.56 -39.80
C SER A 26 -32.92 -6.65 -39.56
N ASP A 27 -32.22 -7.04 -40.62
CA ASP A 27 -31.06 -7.91 -40.55
C ASP A 27 -30.00 -7.25 -39.64
N VAL A 28 -30.11 -7.50 -38.33
CA VAL A 28 -29.04 -7.23 -37.38
C VAL A 28 -27.95 -8.24 -37.70
N THR A 29 -27.02 -7.82 -38.56
CA THR A 29 -25.80 -8.55 -38.86
C THR A 29 -24.94 -8.57 -37.61
N ILE A 30 -25.16 -9.56 -36.74
CA ILE A 30 -24.33 -9.79 -35.55
C ILE A 30 -22.93 -10.16 -36.05
N ASN A 31 -21.96 -9.32 -35.76
CA ASN A 31 -20.59 -9.53 -36.18
C ASN A 31 -20.07 -10.83 -35.51
N PRO A 32 -19.38 -11.75 -36.22
CA PRO A 32 -18.81 -12.95 -35.61
C PRO A 32 -17.87 -12.66 -34.43
N ALA A 33 -17.26 -11.48 -34.38
CA ALA A 33 -16.53 -11.01 -33.21
C ALA A 33 -17.44 -10.78 -31.99
N ASP A 34 -18.67 -10.28 -32.17
CA ASP A 34 -19.62 -10.06 -31.09
C ASP A 34 -20.16 -11.40 -30.54
N LEU A 35 -20.33 -12.40 -31.41
CA LEU A 35 -20.66 -13.79 -31.04
C LEU A 35 -19.54 -14.47 -30.23
N GLU A 36 -18.27 -14.38 -30.65
CA GLU A 36 -17.14 -14.90 -29.86
C GLU A 36 -17.01 -14.13 -28.53
N GLY A 37 -17.44 -12.86 -28.51
CA GLY A 37 -17.49 -12.05 -27.30
C GLY A 37 -18.58 -12.48 -26.31
N MET A 38 -19.77 -12.78 -26.83
CA MET A 38 -20.86 -13.37 -26.06
C MET A 38 -20.49 -14.76 -25.55
N GLU A 39 -19.77 -15.57 -26.33
CA GLU A 39 -19.26 -16.87 -25.86
C GLU A 39 -18.21 -16.72 -24.75
N ILE A 40 -17.28 -15.75 -24.85
CA ILE A 40 -16.33 -15.46 -23.77
C ILE A 40 -17.06 -14.94 -22.53
N CYS A 41 -18.05 -14.07 -22.70
CA CYS A 41 -18.84 -13.56 -21.58
C CYS A 41 -19.69 -14.66 -20.93
N HIS A 42 -20.34 -15.53 -21.71
CA HIS A 42 -21.06 -16.69 -21.21
C HIS A 42 -20.12 -17.70 -20.53
N HIS A 43 -18.92 -17.92 -21.09
CA HIS A 43 -17.90 -18.77 -20.48
C HIS A 43 -17.35 -18.16 -19.19
N VAL A 44 -17.21 -16.83 -19.14
CA VAL A 44 -16.87 -16.12 -17.91
C VAL A 44 -18.02 -16.26 -16.92
N GLU A 45 -19.28 -16.03 -17.34
CA GLU A 45 -20.50 -16.19 -16.53
C GLU A 45 -20.65 -17.60 -15.93
N THR A 46 -20.19 -18.64 -16.62
CA THR A 46 -20.18 -20.02 -16.09
C THR A 46 -18.99 -20.34 -15.19
N LEU A 47 -17.92 -19.52 -15.18
CA LEU A 47 -16.83 -19.65 -14.20
C LEU A 47 -17.32 -19.19 -12.83
N ASP A 48 -17.00 -19.98 -11.81
CA ASP A 48 -17.17 -19.62 -10.40
C ASP A 48 -16.47 -18.27 -10.12
N GLU A 49 -17.08 -17.42 -9.31
CA GLU A 49 -16.64 -16.04 -9.02
C GLU A 49 -15.16 -15.99 -8.57
N LYS A 50 -14.74 -17.03 -7.85
CA LYS A 50 -13.36 -17.23 -7.37
C LYS A 50 -12.35 -17.47 -8.49
N GLN A 51 -12.74 -18.12 -9.58
CA GLN A 51 -11.83 -18.41 -10.71
C GLN A 51 -11.56 -17.14 -11.54
N ARG A 52 -12.56 -16.26 -11.66
CA ARG A 52 -12.41 -14.96 -12.34
C ARG A 52 -11.44 -14.06 -11.58
N LEU A 53 -11.64 -13.93 -10.27
CA LEU A 53 -10.78 -13.14 -9.39
C LEU A 53 -9.33 -13.64 -9.44
N ARG A 54 -9.11 -14.96 -9.38
CA ARG A 54 -7.74 -15.52 -9.51
C ARG A 54 -7.06 -15.14 -10.82
N LYS A 55 -7.79 -15.12 -11.93
CA LYS A 55 -7.23 -14.76 -13.24
C LYS A 55 -6.82 -13.29 -13.30
N LEU A 56 -7.60 -12.41 -12.64
CA LEU A 56 -7.27 -11.00 -12.48
C LEU A 56 -6.08 -10.80 -11.53
N ASP A 57 -6.10 -11.50 -10.38
CA ASP A 57 -5.05 -11.46 -9.36
C ASP A 57 -3.69 -11.79 -9.94
N TRP A 58 -3.59 -12.88 -10.72
CA TRP A 58 -2.34 -13.30 -11.37
C TRP A 58 -1.82 -12.33 -12.42
N GLY A 59 -2.68 -11.48 -13.00
CA GLY A 59 -2.29 -10.48 -13.98
C GLY A 59 -1.82 -9.16 -13.35
N LEU A 60 -2.56 -8.67 -12.34
CA LEU A 60 -2.35 -7.34 -11.76
C LEU A 60 -1.39 -7.36 -10.57
N ILE A 61 -1.63 -8.22 -9.59
CA ILE A 61 -0.99 -8.11 -8.27
C ILE A 61 0.52 -8.38 -8.36
N PRO A 62 1.02 -9.44 -9.02
CA PRO A 62 2.45 -9.68 -9.14
C PRO A 62 3.19 -8.53 -9.82
N TRP A 63 2.61 -7.95 -10.88
CA TRP A 63 3.24 -6.87 -11.63
C TRP A 63 3.30 -5.58 -10.80
N LEU A 64 2.21 -5.20 -10.16
CA LEU A 64 2.16 -4.03 -9.27
C LEU A 64 3.10 -4.20 -8.07
N SER A 65 3.17 -5.41 -7.52
CA SER A 65 4.13 -5.77 -6.45
C SER A 65 5.57 -5.62 -6.91
N LEU A 66 5.90 -6.04 -8.14
CA LEU A 66 7.23 -5.87 -8.72
C LEU A 66 7.60 -4.39 -8.88
N LEU A 67 6.69 -3.55 -9.38
CA LEU A 67 6.94 -2.11 -9.50
C LEU A 67 7.21 -1.48 -8.13
N TYR A 68 6.43 -1.87 -7.11
CA TYR A 68 6.62 -1.36 -5.76
C TYR A 68 7.88 -1.87 -5.07
N LEU A 69 8.25 -3.14 -5.31
CA LEU A 69 9.53 -3.70 -4.88
C LEU A 69 10.68 -2.84 -5.42
N LEU A 70 10.67 -2.52 -6.71
CA LEU A 70 11.71 -1.70 -7.35
C LEU A 70 11.72 -0.25 -6.85
N ALA A 71 10.54 0.34 -6.63
CA ALA A 71 10.44 1.67 -6.04
C ALA A 71 11.01 1.70 -4.61
N PHE A 72 10.72 0.69 -3.79
CA PHE A 72 11.22 0.61 -2.43
C PHE A 72 12.71 0.25 -2.37
N LEU A 73 13.20 -0.54 -3.31
CA LEU A 73 14.62 -0.85 -3.50
C LEU A 73 15.43 0.44 -3.72
N THR A 74 15.02 1.27 -4.69
CA THR A 74 15.71 2.54 -5.01
C THR A 74 15.65 3.58 -3.88
N ARG A 75 14.67 3.46 -2.98
CA ARG A 75 14.57 4.30 -1.78
C ARG A 75 15.62 3.91 -0.72
N THR A 76 15.76 2.61 -0.49
CA THR A 76 16.51 2.04 0.65
C THR A 76 17.97 1.69 0.32
N ASN A 77 18.30 1.58 -0.96
CA ASN A 77 19.65 1.21 -1.45
C ASN A 77 20.80 2.06 -0.89
N ILE A 78 20.54 3.31 -0.50
CA ILE A 78 21.55 4.18 0.14
C ILE A 78 22.07 3.64 1.47
N GLY A 79 21.24 2.88 2.20
CA GLY A 79 21.68 2.18 3.41
C GLY A 79 22.75 1.14 3.10
N ASN A 80 22.61 0.43 1.98
CA ASN A 80 23.61 -0.52 1.49
C ASN A 80 24.84 0.20 0.90
N ALA A 81 24.63 1.28 0.13
CA ALA A 81 25.69 2.08 -0.45
C ALA A 81 26.59 2.72 0.63
N LYS A 82 26.02 3.14 1.76
CA LYS A 82 26.78 3.64 2.92
C LYS A 82 27.80 2.63 3.42
N LEU A 83 27.41 1.35 3.54
CA LEU A 83 28.35 0.28 3.89
C LEU A 83 29.41 0.01 2.82
N ALA A 84 29.11 0.30 1.56
CA ALA A 84 30.03 0.20 0.43
C ALA A 84 30.95 1.44 0.26
N GLY A 85 31.06 2.31 1.28
CA GLY A 85 31.99 3.44 1.28
C GLY A 85 31.48 4.69 0.55
N PHE A 86 30.18 4.76 0.22
CA PHE A 86 29.57 5.89 -0.46
C PHE A 86 29.89 7.24 0.19
N THR A 87 29.79 7.33 1.53
CA THR A 87 29.93 8.61 2.24
C THR A 87 31.32 9.21 2.09
N THR A 88 32.36 8.38 2.09
CA THR A 88 33.74 8.81 1.89
C THR A 88 34.01 9.18 0.44
N ALA A 89 33.42 8.44 -0.51
CA ALA A 89 33.64 8.64 -1.94
C ALA A 89 33.07 9.97 -2.48
N ILE A 90 31.99 10.49 -1.89
CA ILE A 90 31.41 11.78 -2.27
C ILE A 90 31.76 12.93 -1.30
N HIS A 91 32.76 12.71 -0.45
CA HIS A 91 33.26 13.69 0.52
C HIS A 91 32.17 14.29 1.43
N LEU A 92 31.23 13.45 1.89
CA LEU A 92 30.26 13.87 2.89
C LEU A 92 30.96 14.17 4.23
N ASP A 93 30.30 15.00 5.03
CA ASP A 93 30.73 15.33 6.38
C ASP A 93 30.92 14.09 7.27
N SER A 94 32.00 14.09 8.04
CA SER A 94 32.29 13.00 9.01
C SER A 94 31.24 12.92 10.12
N SER A 95 30.52 14.00 10.41
CA SER A 95 29.40 14.04 11.35
C SER A 95 28.17 13.24 10.88
N GLY A 96 28.03 13.01 9.56
CA GLY A 96 26.90 12.31 8.97
C GLY A 96 25.60 13.12 8.91
N GLU A 97 25.64 14.41 9.20
CA GLU A 97 24.49 15.31 9.13
C GLU A 97 24.03 15.50 7.69
N GLN A 98 24.95 15.66 6.73
CA GLN A 98 24.59 15.78 5.32
C GLN A 98 23.99 14.48 4.80
N TYR A 99 24.49 13.32 5.24
CA TYR A 99 23.88 12.04 4.92
C TYR A 99 22.43 11.96 5.44
N ASN A 100 22.20 12.32 6.70
CA ASN A 100 20.86 12.29 7.30
C ASN A 100 19.92 13.31 6.66
N LEU A 101 20.42 14.51 6.31
CA LEU A 101 19.67 15.53 5.57
C LEU A 101 19.25 15.03 4.18
N ALA A 102 20.15 14.33 3.48
CA ALA A 102 19.83 13.72 2.18
C ALA A 102 18.69 12.69 2.30
N LEU A 103 18.66 11.89 3.37
CA LEU A 103 17.55 10.97 3.66
C LEU A 103 16.27 11.75 3.98
N ALA A 104 16.34 12.80 4.79
CA ALA A 104 15.21 13.62 5.18
C ALA A 104 14.56 14.33 3.98
N LEU A 105 15.34 14.86 3.05
CA LEU A 105 14.85 15.54 1.84
C LEU A 105 13.96 14.64 0.97
N PHE A 106 14.27 13.33 0.91
CA PHE A 106 13.41 12.36 0.25
C PHE A 106 12.02 12.31 0.90
N PHE A 107 11.94 12.18 2.23
CA PHE A 107 10.64 12.10 2.93
C PHE A 107 9.88 13.42 2.91
N ILE A 108 10.56 14.57 3.02
CA ILE A 108 9.94 15.89 2.92
C ILE A 108 9.28 16.06 1.54
N SER A 109 10.02 15.81 0.47
CA SER A 109 9.47 15.89 -0.89
C SER A 109 8.39 14.84 -1.14
N TYR A 110 8.58 13.61 -0.68
CA TYR A 110 7.57 12.55 -0.79
C TYR A 110 6.23 12.97 -0.15
N SER A 111 6.25 13.40 1.12
CA SER A 111 5.03 13.81 1.84
C SER A 111 4.38 15.07 1.25
N LEU A 112 5.17 16.03 0.76
CA LEU A 112 4.63 17.27 0.19
C LEU A 112 3.94 17.03 -1.16
N PHE A 113 4.52 16.19 -2.01
CA PHE A 113 4.02 15.94 -3.36
C PHE A 113 3.03 14.77 -3.44
N GLU A 114 2.85 13.97 -2.39
CA GLU A 114 1.88 12.87 -2.34
C GLU A 114 0.43 13.32 -2.63
N PRO A 115 -0.11 14.38 -1.98
CA PRO A 115 -1.45 14.90 -2.33
C PRO A 115 -1.53 15.41 -3.78
N ALA A 116 -0.48 16.09 -4.26
CA ALA A 116 -0.43 16.61 -5.62
C ALA A 116 -0.43 15.47 -6.66
N SER A 117 0.29 14.38 -6.36
CA SER A 117 0.34 13.19 -7.19
C SER A 117 -1.03 12.51 -7.33
N ASN A 118 -1.83 12.52 -6.26
CA ASN A 118 -3.20 11.98 -6.29
C ASN A 118 -4.14 12.77 -7.18
N VAL A 119 -3.94 14.08 -7.29
CA VAL A 119 -4.71 14.91 -8.24
C VAL A 119 -4.29 14.57 -9.67
N LEU A 120 -2.98 14.47 -9.92
CA LEU A 120 -2.44 14.14 -11.24
C LEU A 120 -2.90 12.78 -11.75
N LEU A 121 -3.06 11.81 -10.85
CA LEU A 121 -3.60 10.47 -11.14
C LEU A 121 -5.00 10.49 -11.76
N LYS A 122 -5.85 11.47 -11.40
CA LYS A 122 -7.19 11.62 -11.99
C LYS A 122 -7.14 12.18 -13.41
N MET A 123 -6.06 12.86 -13.77
CA MET A 123 -5.90 13.51 -15.08
C MET A 123 -5.19 12.62 -16.09
N LEU A 124 -4.37 11.66 -15.63
CA LEU A 124 -3.54 10.81 -16.48
C LEU A 124 -4.02 9.35 -16.47
N LYS A 125 -3.90 8.66 -17.60
CA LYS A 125 -4.17 7.22 -17.68
C LYS A 125 -3.18 6.46 -16.78
N PRO A 126 -3.62 5.47 -15.96
CA PRO A 126 -2.79 4.82 -14.95
C PRO A 126 -1.52 4.17 -15.50
N ASN A 127 -1.62 3.62 -16.71
CA ASN A 127 -0.49 3.01 -17.40
C ASN A 127 0.60 4.01 -17.79
N HIS A 128 0.20 5.17 -18.34
CA HIS A 128 1.15 6.23 -18.69
C HIS A 128 1.78 6.81 -17.42
N TYR A 129 0.95 7.00 -16.40
CA TYR A 129 1.36 7.55 -15.12
C TYR A 129 2.39 6.66 -14.42
N LEU A 130 2.08 5.38 -14.16
CA LEU A 130 3.03 4.47 -13.49
C LEU A 130 4.30 4.25 -14.33
N THR A 131 4.18 4.13 -15.66
CA THR A 131 5.35 4.02 -16.54
C THR A 131 6.26 5.23 -16.40
N LEU A 132 5.71 6.44 -16.48
CA LEU A 132 6.48 7.67 -16.38
C LEU A 132 7.19 7.76 -15.03
N LEU A 133 6.48 7.48 -13.92
CA LEU A 133 7.07 7.52 -12.59
C LEU A 133 8.21 6.51 -12.44
N MET A 134 8.04 5.28 -12.91
CA MET A 134 9.06 4.24 -12.79
C MET A 134 10.29 4.54 -13.67
N VAL A 135 10.09 5.02 -14.90
CA VAL A 135 11.19 5.42 -15.77
C VAL A 135 11.97 6.60 -15.18
N LEU A 136 11.27 7.65 -14.71
CA LEU A 136 11.93 8.79 -14.06
C LEU A 136 12.65 8.37 -12.77
N CYS A 137 12.05 7.50 -11.96
CA CYS A 137 12.66 6.95 -10.76
C CYS A 137 13.96 6.20 -11.08
N GLY A 138 13.95 5.39 -12.13
CA GLY A 138 15.14 4.69 -12.61
C GLY A 138 16.22 5.64 -13.10
N ILE A 139 15.88 6.66 -13.91
CA ILE A 139 16.83 7.67 -14.42
C ILE A 139 17.48 8.45 -13.28
N ILE A 140 16.71 8.86 -12.26
CA ILE A 140 17.23 9.57 -11.09
C ILE A 140 18.15 8.65 -10.27
N THR A 141 17.79 7.37 -10.14
CA THR A 141 18.63 6.38 -9.45
C THR A 141 19.95 6.19 -10.19
N ILE A 142 19.93 6.02 -11.52
CA ILE A 142 21.16 5.94 -12.35
C ILE A 142 22.01 7.20 -12.13
N SER A 143 21.39 8.38 -12.21
CA SER A 143 22.06 9.67 -11.98
C SER A 143 22.72 9.76 -10.61
N THR A 144 22.11 9.17 -9.58
CA THR A 144 22.68 9.12 -8.22
C THR A 144 24.01 8.37 -8.17
N GLY A 145 24.18 7.33 -9.00
CA GLY A 145 25.44 6.59 -9.13
C GLY A 145 26.60 7.41 -9.70
N PHE A 146 26.33 8.57 -10.31
CA PHE A 146 27.33 9.49 -10.87
C PHE A 146 27.59 10.72 -10.01
N VAL A 147 26.91 10.86 -8.87
CA VAL A 147 27.07 12.01 -7.98
C VAL A 147 28.46 12.01 -7.34
N SER A 148 29.08 13.18 -7.29
CA SER A 148 30.41 13.40 -6.69
C SER A 148 30.42 14.38 -5.52
N ASN A 149 29.28 14.98 -5.17
CA ASN A 149 29.17 15.99 -4.13
C ASN A 149 27.83 15.93 -3.38
N ALA A 150 27.77 16.55 -2.20
CA ALA A 150 26.57 16.58 -1.36
C ALA A 150 25.37 17.25 -2.06
N GLY A 151 25.58 18.33 -2.81
CA GLY A 151 24.50 19.05 -3.51
C GLY A 151 23.79 18.20 -4.56
N GLY A 152 24.55 17.43 -5.34
CA GLY A 152 24.03 16.46 -6.31
C GLY A 152 23.25 15.35 -5.63
N LEU A 153 23.68 14.90 -4.45
CA LEU A 153 22.95 13.92 -3.65
C LEU A 153 21.62 14.49 -3.16
N PHE A 154 21.61 15.73 -2.66
CA PHE A 154 20.40 16.40 -2.20
C PHE A 154 19.39 16.57 -3.33
N ALA A 155 19.85 17.03 -4.50
CA ALA A 155 19.00 17.17 -5.68
C ALA A 155 18.42 15.82 -6.13
N ALA A 156 19.26 14.78 -6.22
CA ALA A 156 18.80 13.44 -6.61
C ALA A 156 17.76 12.88 -5.62
N ARG A 157 17.98 13.07 -4.32
CA ARG A 157 17.06 12.62 -3.25
C ARG A 157 15.72 13.34 -3.27
N PHE A 158 15.75 14.65 -3.45
CA PHE A 158 14.55 15.46 -3.57
C PHE A 158 13.74 15.05 -4.81
N CYS A 159 14.37 14.98 -5.99
CA CYS A 159 13.72 14.55 -7.22
C CYS A 159 13.15 13.13 -7.11
N LEU A 160 13.88 12.22 -6.47
CA LEU A 160 13.40 10.84 -6.25
C LEU A 160 12.14 10.82 -5.38
N GLY A 161 12.07 11.66 -4.34
CA GLY A 161 10.89 11.78 -3.48
C GLY A 161 9.67 12.33 -4.22
N VAL A 162 9.86 13.38 -5.05
CA VAL A 162 8.80 13.94 -5.92
C VAL A 162 8.21 12.88 -6.83
N VAL A 163 9.06 12.10 -7.50
CA VAL A 163 8.62 11.07 -8.47
C VAL A 163 7.99 9.88 -7.76
N GLN A 164 8.59 9.38 -6.67
CA GLN A 164 8.06 8.21 -5.97
C GLN A 164 6.75 8.47 -5.23
N ALA A 165 6.44 9.73 -4.88
CA ALA A 165 5.22 10.10 -4.15
C ALA A 165 3.93 9.57 -4.82
N GLY A 166 3.94 9.41 -6.15
CA GLY A 166 2.79 8.92 -6.91
C GLY A 166 2.65 7.40 -7.01
N VAL A 167 3.70 6.63 -6.71
CA VAL A 167 3.70 5.19 -6.97
C VAL A 167 2.75 4.47 -6.01
N PHE A 168 2.87 4.72 -4.71
CA PHE A 168 2.04 4.06 -3.70
C PHE A 168 0.54 4.37 -3.86
N PRO A 169 0.10 5.64 -3.92
CA PRO A 169 -1.32 5.92 -4.09
C PRO A 169 -1.82 5.55 -5.49
N GLY A 170 -0.98 5.66 -6.53
CA GLY A 170 -1.36 5.29 -7.88
C GLY A 170 -1.66 3.79 -8.02
N VAL A 171 -0.86 2.94 -7.38
CA VAL A 171 -1.16 1.50 -7.36
C VAL A 171 -2.43 1.21 -6.56
N ASN A 172 -2.60 1.81 -5.37
CA ASN A 172 -3.81 1.58 -4.55
C ASN A 172 -5.08 2.03 -5.28
N TYR A 173 -5.02 3.12 -6.04
CA TYR A 173 -6.13 3.57 -6.86
C TYR A 173 -6.46 2.59 -7.99
N ILE A 174 -5.46 2.08 -8.72
CA ILE A 174 -5.68 1.02 -9.71
C ILE A 174 -6.36 -0.18 -9.05
N LEU A 175 -5.85 -0.65 -7.91
CA LEU A 175 -6.48 -1.76 -7.18
C LEU A 175 -7.94 -1.44 -6.80
N SER A 176 -8.24 -0.20 -6.41
CA SER A 176 -9.62 0.22 -6.09
C SER A 176 -10.56 0.26 -7.29
N CYS A 177 -10.05 0.45 -8.51
CA CYS A 177 -10.85 0.40 -9.74
C CYS A 177 -11.17 -1.04 -10.16
N TRP A 178 -10.30 -1.99 -9.83
CA TRP A 178 -10.39 -3.38 -10.30
C TRP A 178 -11.00 -4.35 -9.28
N TYR A 179 -10.96 -4.02 -7.99
CA TYR A 179 -11.39 -4.90 -6.90
C TYR A 179 -12.43 -4.25 -6.00
N ARG A 180 -13.29 -5.08 -5.40
CA ARG A 180 -14.28 -4.65 -4.41
C ARG A 180 -13.62 -4.28 -3.08
N ARG A 181 -14.32 -3.47 -2.28
CA ARG A 181 -13.82 -2.99 -0.98
C ARG A 181 -13.47 -4.13 -0.01
N SER A 182 -14.31 -5.16 0.04
CA SER A 182 -14.11 -6.36 0.87
C SER A 182 -12.91 -7.21 0.44
N GLU A 183 -12.48 -7.06 -0.82
CA GLU A 183 -11.45 -7.86 -1.47
C GLU A 183 -10.09 -7.16 -1.55
N LEU A 184 -10.07 -5.85 -1.31
CA LEU A 184 -8.91 -4.99 -1.43
C LEU A 184 -7.88 -5.25 -0.31
N GLY A 185 -8.32 -5.54 0.91
CA GLY A 185 -7.47 -5.69 2.10
C GLY A 185 -6.32 -6.69 1.90
N PHE A 186 -6.65 -7.95 1.61
CA PHE A 186 -5.65 -9.00 1.40
C PHE A 186 -4.71 -8.69 0.23
N ARG A 187 -5.23 -8.11 -0.85
CA ARG A 187 -4.48 -7.81 -2.07
C ARG A 187 -3.50 -6.66 -1.86
N SER A 188 -3.93 -5.62 -1.14
CA SER A 188 -3.05 -4.54 -0.69
C SER A 188 -1.96 -5.05 0.24
N ALA A 189 -2.24 -6.07 1.07
CA ALA A 189 -1.20 -6.71 1.89
C ALA A 189 -0.19 -7.52 1.07
N ILE A 190 -0.62 -8.26 0.03
CA ILE A 190 0.31 -8.91 -0.92
C ILE A 190 1.18 -7.87 -1.60
N PHE A 191 0.57 -6.79 -2.10
CA PHE A 191 1.30 -5.68 -2.70
C PHE A 191 2.33 -5.08 -1.74
N PHE A 192 1.93 -4.79 -0.50
CA PHE A 192 2.82 -4.17 0.48
C PHE A 192 3.93 -5.12 0.94
N SER A 193 3.71 -6.43 0.94
CA SER A 193 4.75 -7.43 1.25
C SER A 193 5.97 -7.32 0.34
N ALA A 194 5.78 -6.76 -0.87
CA ALA A 194 6.86 -6.46 -1.79
C ALA A 194 7.88 -5.43 -1.23
N ALA A 195 7.45 -4.51 -0.35
CA ALA A 195 8.36 -3.61 0.35
C ALA A 195 9.27 -4.38 1.31
N ALA A 196 8.77 -5.40 2.02
CA ALA A 196 9.61 -6.24 2.88
C ALA A 196 10.62 -7.03 2.03
N ILE A 197 10.14 -7.69 0.96
CA ILE A 197 11.00 -8.48 0.05
C ILE A 197 12.07 -7.60 -0.61
N SER A 198 11.77 -6.33 -0.91
CA SER A 198 12.75 -5.43 -1.52
C SER A 198 14.01 -5.25 -0.67
N GLY A 199 13.90 -5.32 0.66
CA GLY A 199 15.05 -5.30 1.56
C GLY A 199 15.96 -6.52 1.39
N SER A 200 15.36 -7.71 1.22
CA SER A 200 16.09 -8.94 0.91
C SER A 200 16.80 -8.87 -0.44
N PHE A 201 16.10 -8.41 -1.48
CA PHE A 201 16.69 -8.23 -2.82
C PHE A 201 17.80 -7.16 -2.80
N GLY A 202 17.61 -6.07 -2.07
CA GLY A 202 18.62 -5.02 -1.93
C GLY A 202 19.88 -5.49 -1.22
N GLY A 203 19.75 -6.29 -0.16
CA GLY A 203 20.91 -6.90 0.49
C GLY A 203 21.68 -7.85 -0.45
N LEU A 204 20.96 -8.67 -1.21
CA LEU A 204 21.55 -9.61 -2.17
C LEU A 204 22.23 -8.91 -3.36
N LEU A 205 21.56 -7.92 -3.95
CA LEU A 205 22.11 -7.13 -5.06
C LEU A 205 23.31 -6.32 -4.60
N ALA A 206 23.25 -5.70 -3.42
CA ALA A 206 24.39 -4.98 -2.85
C ALA A 206 25.59 -5.90 -2.63
N TYR A 207 25.38 -7.11 -2.09
CA TYR A 207 26.44 -8.10 -1.93
C TYR A 207 27.12 -8.44 -3.27
N GLY A 208 26.34 -8.69 -4.33
CA GLY A 208 26.88 -9.04 -5.64
C GLY A 208 27.56 -7.86 -6.34
N LEU A 209 26.94 -6.68 -6.33
CA LEU A 209 27.42 -5.50 -7.05
C LEU A 209 28.59 -4.82 -6.36
N GLN A 210 28.73 -4.95 -5.03
CA GLN A 210 29.89 -4.43 -4.30
C GLN A 210 31.19 -5.13 -4.73
N GLN A 211 31.13 -6.34 -5.28
CA GLN A 211 32.29 -7.05 -5.84
C GLN A 211 32.81 -6.43 -7.14
N MET A 212 32.06 -5.51 -7.75
CA MET A 212 32.48 -4.73 -8.93
C MET A 212 33.31 -3.50 -8.55
N ASP A 213 33.85 -3.45 -7.34
CA ASP A 213 34.71 -2.36 -6.90
C ASP A 213 35.96 -2.23 -7.80
N GLY A 214 36.24 -1.02 -8.28
CA GLY A 214 37.32 -0.74 -9.21
C GLY A 214 36.99 -0.99 -10.70
N VAL A 215 35.85 -1.60 -11.01
CA VAL A 215 35.40 -1.77 -12.41
C VAL A 215 35.07 -0.40 -13.01
N ALA A 216 35.66 -0.11 -14.18
CA ALA A 216 35.59 1.19 -14.85
C ALA A 216 36.05 2.39 -13.98
N GLY A 217 36.93 2.15 -12.99
CA GLY A 217 37.43 3.19 -12.09
C GLY A 217 36.38 3.77 -11.14
N ARG A 218 35.26 3.05 -10.92
CA ARG A 218 34.18 3.46 -10.01
C ARG A 218 34.13 2.57 -8.78
N GLY A 219 33.70 3.15 -7.66
CA GLY A 219 33.48 2.40 -6.43
C GLY A 219 32.29 1.45 -6.55
N GLY A 220 32.33 0.31 -5.84
CA GLY A 220 31.24 -0.68 -5.82
C GLY A 220 29.86 -0.08 -5.48
N TRP A 221 29.82 0.98 -4.68
CA TRP A 221 28.57 1.70 -4.35
C TRP A 221 27.88 2.33 -5.56
N SER A 222 28.64 2.83 -6.56
CA SER A 222 28.06 3.47 -7.75
C SER A 222 27.32 2.45 -8.60
N TRP A 223 27.84 1.22 -8.68
CA TRP A 223 27.23 0.14 -9.44
C TRP A 223 25.90 -0.33 -8.85
N ILE A 224 25.72 -0.25 -7.53
CA ILE A 224 24.43 -0.48 -6.88
C ILE A 224 23.35 0.42 -7.50
N PHE A 225 23.60 1.74 -7.54
CA PHE A 225 22.64 2.70 -8.10
C PHE A 225 22.46 2.56 -9.63
N ILE A 226 23.54 2.34 -10.37
CA ILE A 226 23.50 2.28 -11.84
C ILE A 226 22.73 1.04 -12.30
N ILE A 227 23.08 -0.15 -11.80
CA ILE A 227 22.46 -1.40 -12.25
C ILE A 227 21.00 -1.51 -11.77
N GLU A 228 20.73 -1.19 -10.50
CA GLU A 228 19.35 -1.15 -9.99
C GLU A 228 18.51 -0.16 -10.78
N GLY A 229 19.03 1.03 -11.06
CA GLY A 229 18.35 2.05 -11.83
C GLY A 229 18.05 1.61 -13.27
N ILE A 230 18.99 0.92 -13.94
CA ILE A 230 18.76 0.36 -15.29
C ILE A 230 17.62 -0.67 -15.25
N ILE A 231 17.63 -1.57 -14.28
CA ILE A 231 16.56 -2.58 -14.11
C ILE A 231 15.20 -1.88 -13.92
N VAL A 232 15.17 -0.82 -13.10
CA VAL A 232 13.96 -0.02 -12.85
C VAL A 232 13.48 0.66 -14.14
N VAL A 233 14.36 1.25 -14.94
CA VAL A 233 13.99 1.86 -16.24
C VAL A 233 13.44 0.82 -17.20
N LEU A 234 14.10 -0.32 -17.35
CA LEU A 234 13.67 -1.39 -18.26
C LEU A 234 12.30 -1.93 -17.88
N ILE A 235 12.09 -2.25 -16.60
CA ILE A 235 10.80 -2.73 -16.11
C ILE A 235 9.74 -1.61 -16.16
N GLY A 236 10.14 -0.36 -15.93
CA GLY A 236 9.29 0.81 -16.13
C GLY A 236 8.78 0.92 -17.58
N ILE A 237 9.64 0.78 -18.58
CA ILE A 237 9.24 0.78 -20.00
C ILE A 237 8.30 -0.40 -20.29
N ILE A 238 8.60 -1.60 -19.78
CA ILE A 238 7.74 -2.78 -19.95
C ILE A 238 6.37 -2.57 -19.30
N SER A 239 6.31 -1.77 -18.23
CA SER A 239 5.06 -1.49 -17.51
C SER A 239 4.02 -0.81 -18.42
N TRP A 240 4.46 -0.14 -19.50
CA TRP A 240 3.57 0.43 -20.52
C TRP A 240 2.63 -0.60 -21.16
N TRP A 241 3.05 -1.87 -21.29
CA TRP A 241 2.22 -2.91 -21.90
C TRP A 241 1.54 -3.81 -20.87
N MET A 242 2.13 -3.91 -19.68
CA MET A 242 1.68 -4.82 -18.63
C MET A 242 0.66 -4.19 -17.67
N VAL A 243 0.79 -2.90 -17.36
CA VAL A 243 -0.15 -2.19 -16.48
C VAL A 243 -1.48 -2.06 -17.19
N PHE A 244 -2.52 -2.57 -16.55
CA PHE A 244 -3.87 -2.47 -17.08
C PHE A 244 -4.35 -1.02 -17.00
N ASN A 245 -4.90 -0.51 -18.10
CA ASN A 245 -5.62 0.77 -18.13
C ASN A 245 -6.91 0.68 -17.31
N PHE A 246 -7.67 1.78 -17.24
CA PHE A 246 -9.01 1.74 -16.67
C PHE A 246 -9.90 0.69 -17.35
N PRO A 247 -10.83 0.07 -16.60
CA PRO A 247 -11.85 -0.82 -17.16
C PRO A 247 -12.53 -0.23 -18.41
N ASP A 248 -12.90 1.05 -18.37
CA ASP A 248 -13.50 1.82 -19.48
C ASP A 248 -12.68 1.82 -20.79
N ASP A 249 -11.35 1.83 -20.69
CA ASP A 249 -10.44 1.88 -21.86
C ASP A 249 -10.38 0.51 -22.57
N TYR A 250 -10.82 -0.55 -21.88
CA TYR A 250 -11.01 -1.88 -22.43
C TYR A 250 -12.46 -2.11 -22.87
N ALA A 251 -13.45 -1.49 -22.23
CA ALA A 251 -14.85 -1.54 -22.68
C ALA A 251 -15.00 -1.09 -24.16
N ASN A 252 -14.18 -0.14 -24.59
CA ASN A 252 -14.21 0.45 -25.94
C ASN A 252 -13.36 -0.27 -27.00
N LYS A 253 -12.73 -1.42 -26.70
CA LYS A 253 -11.93 -2.21 -27.66
C LYS A 253 -12.57 -3.56 -28.01
N PRO A 254 -13.52 -3.61 -28.97
CA PRO A 254 -14.34 -4.78 -29.23
C PRO A 254 -13.59 -6.02 -29.77
N ASN A 255 -12.34 -5.92 -30.24
CA ASN A 255 -11.61 -7.04 -30.86
C ASN A 255 -10.50 -7.66 -30.01
N ASN A 256 -10.34 -7.29 -28.73
CA ASN A 256 -9.32 -7.90 -27.89
C ASN A 256 -9.94 -8.87 -26.87
N LYS A 257 -9.53 -10.16 -26.89
CA LYS A 257 -9.99 -11.18 -25.93
C LYS A 257 -9.80 -10.73 -24.47
N ARG A 258 -8.74 -9.96 -24.21
CA ARG A 258 -8.45 -9.36 -22.90
C ARG A 258 -9.47 -8.29 -22.53
N ALA A 259 -9.90 -7.47 -23.51
CA ALA A 259 -10.86 -6.39 -23.31
C ALA A 259 -12.27 -6.90 -23.00
N LYS A 260 -12.71 -7.96 -23.66
CA LYS A 260 -14.02 -8.60 -23.41
C LYS A 260 -14.09 -9.27 -22.03
N LEU A 261 -13.02 -9.94 -21.62
CA LEU A 261 -12.89 -10.51 -20.27
C LEU A 261 -13.00 -9.42 -19.20
N ILE A 262 -12.39 -8.26 -19.45
CA ILE A 262 -12.40 -7.11 -18.53
C ILE A 262 -13.80 -6.50 -18.44
N ARG A 263 -14.48 -6.27 -19.57
CA ARG A 263 -15.86 -5.75 -19.61
C ARG A 263 -16.84 -6.65 -18.82
N CYS A 264 -16.69 -7.96 -18.97
CA CYS A 264 -17.53 -8.91 -18.21
C CYS A 264 -17.21 -8.95 -16.70
N ILE A 265 -15.99 -8.57 -16.29
CA ILE A 265 -15.64 -8.43 -14.87
C ILE A 265 -16.23 -7.12 -14.32
N GLU A 266 -16.12 -6.02 -15.06
CA GLU A 266 -16.62 -4.68 -14.70
C GLU A 266 -18.14 -4.64 -14.55
N GLU A 267 -18.88 -5.13 -15.56
CA GLU A 267 -20.34 -5.16 -15.53
C GLU A 267 -20.86 -5.98 -14.33
N ASN A 268 -20.09 -6.97 -13.85
CA ASN A 268 -20.48 -7.82 -12.71
C ASN A 268 -19.94 -7.33 -11.36
N SER A 269 -18.78 -6.65 -11.30
CA SER A 269 -18.26 -6.05 -10.06
C SER A 269 -19.10 -4.85 -9.62
N HIS A 270 -19.60 -4.06 -10.57
CA HIS A 270 -20.42 -2.88 -10.30
C HIS A 270 -21.93 -3.16 -10.20
N ARG A 271 -22.43 -4.30 -10.71
CA ARG A 271 -23.87 -4.66 -10.64
C ARG A 271 -24.37 -5.06 -9.24
N ARG A 272 -23.48 -5.37 -8.28
CA ARG A 272 -23.88 -5.81 -6.92
C ARG A 272 -23.64 -4.80 -5.82
N ASP A 273 -22.70 -3.87 -6.03
CA ASP A 273 -22.57 -2.67 -5.21
C ASP A 273 -22.98 -1.48 -6.07
N SER A 274 -24.30 -1.36 -6.31
CA SER A 274 -24.86 -0.02 -6.35
C SER A 274 -24.32 0.67 -5.10
N ILE A 275 -23.65 1.81 -5.29
CA ILE A 275 -23.50 2.84 -4.26
C ILE A 275 -24.70 2.70 -3.33
N PRO A 276 -24.56 2.45 -2.01
CA PRO A 276 -25.71 2.38 -1.13
C PRO A 276 -26.60 3.56 -1.50
N ALA A 277 -27.90 3.33 -1.70
CA ALA A 277 -28.84 4.38 -2.09
C ALA A 277 -28.82 5.60 -1.14
N ASP A 278 -28.10 5.48 -0.01
CA ASP A 278 -27.76 6.48 0.99
C ASP A 278 -26.30 7.01 0.89
N THR A 279 -25.72 7.22 -0.31
CA THR A 279 -24.53 8.12 -0.37
C THR A 279 -24.94 9.51 0.09
N PRO A 280 -24.31 10.09 1.13
CA PRO A 280 -24.56 11.48 1.46
C PRO A 280 -24.29 12.36 0.23
N PRO A 281 -25.07 13.43 0.04
CA PRO A 281 -24.96 14.31 -1.13
C PRO A 281 -23.52 14.83 -1.29
N GLU A 282 -23.08 15.06 -2.53
CA GLU A 282 -21.77 15.62 -2.82
C GLU A 282 -21.57 16.91 -2.01
N ARG A 283 -20.67 16.85 -1.01
CA ARG A 283 -20.36 17.99 -0.15
C ARG A 283 -19.30 18.87 -0.82
N PRO A 284 -19.37 20.19 -0.64
CA PRO A 284 -18.29 21.07 -1.05
C PRO A 284 -16.98 20.66 -0.37
N PHE A 285 -15.87 20.72 -1.12
CA PHE A 285 -14.55 20.27 -0.66
C PHE A 285 -14.14 20.84 0.70
N SER A 286 -14.48 22.10 0.99
CA SER A 286 -14.21 22.76 2.27
C SER A 286 -14.90 22.09 3.46
N GLN A 287 -16.12 21.60 3.27
CA GLN A 287 -16.89 20.91 4.31
C GLN A 287 -16.34 19.50 4.54
N THR A 288 -16.02 18.77 3.47
CA THR A 288 -15.37 17.44 3.54
C THR A 288 -14.00 17.53 4.21
N LEU A 289 -13.24 18.60 3.92
CA LEU A 289 -11.95 18.89 4.56
C LEU A 289 -12.11 19.16 6.06
N LYS A 290 -13.06 20.01 6.44
CA LYS A 290 -13.35 20.27 7.85
C LYS A 290 -13.71 18.98 8.58
N LEU A 291 -14.64 18.19 8.04
CA LEU A 291 -15.06 16.91 8.62
C LEU A 291 -13.90 15.93 8.77
N SER A 292 -13.03 15.82 7.75
CA SER A 292 -11.88 14.92 7.79
C SER A 292 -10.85 15.33 8.85
N LEU A 293 -10.61 16.63 9.03
CA LEU A 293 -9.66 17.17 10.00
C LEU A 293 -10.20 17.22 11.43
N THR A 294 -11.52 17.30 11.62
CA THR A 294 -12.13 17.26 12.96
C THR A 294 -12.39 15.84 13.46
N ASP A 295 -12.35 14.84 12.58
CA ASP A 295 -12.62 13.46 12.95
C ASP A 295 -11.44 12.86 13.73
N TRP A 296 -11.76 12.33 14.92
CA TRP A 296 -10.81 11.64 15.78
C TRP A 296 -10.27 10.36 15.13
N LYS A 297 -11.04 9.72 14.23
CA LYS A 297 -10.63 8.52 13.49
C LYS A 297 -9.44 8.82 12.56
N THR A 298 -9.41 10.01 11.96
CA THR A 298 -8.28 10.46 11.13
C THR A 298 -7.02 10.63 11.96
N TRP A 299 -7.10 11.29 13.12
CA TRP A 299 -5.94 11.54 13.98
C TRP A 299 -5.38 10.25 14.60
N THR A 300 -6.26 9.36 15.05
CA THR A 300 -5.85 8.04 15.55
C THR A 300 -5.24 7.19 14.44
N GLY A 301 -5.79 7.23 13.22
CA GLY A 301 -5.18 6.63 12.04
C GLY A 301 -3.79 7.18 11.72
N ILE A 302 -3.59 8.51 11.80
CA ILE A 302 -2.28 9.17 11.62
C ILE A 302 -1.28 8.65 12.67
N MET A 303 -1.70 8.55 13.94
CA MET A 303 -0.84 8.02 15.01
C MET A 303 -0.43 6.57 14.75
N ILE A 304 -1.38 5.69 14.40
CA ILE A 304 -1.10 4.28 14.15
C ILE A 304 -0.19 4.13 12.94
N TYR A 305 -0.53 4.75 11.82
CA TYR A 305 0.27 4.65 10.60
C TYR A 305 1.66 5.27 10.81
N GLY A 306 1.77 6.48 11.37
CA GLY A 306 3.06 7.13 11.65
C GLY A 306 3.91 6.35 12.65
N GLY A 307 3.27 5.76 13.67
CA GLY A 307 3.87 4.87 14.64
C GLY A 307 4.42 3.57 14.07
N ALA A 308 3.88 3.09 12.95
CA ALA A 308 4.42 1.95 12.19
C ALA A 308 5.45 2.39 11.12
N ALA A 309 5.18 3.49 10.41
CA ALA A 309 5.97 3.96 9.28
C ALA A 309 7.35 4.47 9.72
N GLY A 310 7.42 5.21 10.84
CA GLY A 310 8.68 5.67 11.41
C GLY A 310 9.67 4.52 11.68
N PRO A 311 9.31 3.53 12.51
CA PRO A 311 10.10 2.33 12.74
C PRO A 311 10.44 1.56 11.46
N LEU A 312 9.51 1.48 10.50
CA LEU A 312 9.74 0.80 9.22
C LEU A 312 10.86 1.46 8.42
N PHE A 313 10.85 2.80 8.32
CA PHE A 313 11.87 3.54 7.59
C PHE A 313 13.22 3.51 8.33
N ALA A 314 13.21 3.66 9.65
CA ALA A 314 14.40 3.49 10.48
C ALA A 314 15.04 2.10 10.26
N PHE A 315 14.22 1.05 10.36
CA PHE A 315 14.67 -0.32 10.14
C PHE A 315 15.22 -0.47 8.72
N SER A 316 14.46 -0.08 7.70
CA SER A 316 14.85 -0.31 6.30
C SER A 316 16.12 0.43 5.87
N LEU A 317 16.33 1.65 6.38
CA LEU A 317 17.47 2.48 5.99
C LEU A 317 18.75 2.15 6.77
N PHE A 318 18.62 1.73 8.02
CA PHE A 318 19.77 1.58 8.92
C PHE A 318 20.08 0.13 9.28
N LEU A 319 19.20 -0.85 9.00
CA LEU A 319 19.45 -2.27 9.34
C LEU A 319 20.82 -2.79 8.89
N PRO A 320 21.32 -2.53 7.66
CA PRO A 320 22.64 -3.00 7.27
C PRO A 320 23.74 -2.44 8.18
N SER A 321 23.66 -1.14 8.52
CA SER A 321 24.62 -0.47 9.41
C SER A 321 24.53 -1.00 10.84
N ILE A 322 23.30 -1.23 11.35
CA ILE A 322 23.08 -1.81 12.69
C ILE A 322 23.73 -3.20 12.73
N ILE A 323 23.50 -4.06 11.72
CA ILE A 323 24.09 -5.41 11.68
C ILE A 323 25.62 -5.35 11.63
N ALA A 324 26.20 -4.48 10.80
CA ALA A 324 27.65 -4.34 10.71
C ALA A 324 28.29 -3.96 12.05
N ASP A 325 27.69 -3.01 12.77
CA ASP A 325 28.19 -2.53 14.05
C ASP A 325 27.91 -3.52 15.21
N MET A 326 26.91 -4.41 15.08
CA MET A 326 26.54 -5.39 16.11
C MET A 326 27.53 -6.54 16.28
N GLY A 327 28.21 -6.97 15.21
CA GLY A 327 29.06 -8.17 15.24
C GLY A 327 30.41 -8.04 14.53
N THR A 328 30.85 -6.82 14.23
CA THR A 328 32.08 -6.54 13.46
C THR A 328 32.14 -7.36 12.15
N TYR A 329 31.00 -7.51 11.49
CA TYR A 329 30.90 -8.24 10.24
C TYR A 329 31.47 -7.41 9.10
N SER A 330 31.97 -8.06 8.04
CA SER A 330 32.33 -7.34 6.82
C SER A 330 31.08 -6.65 6.22
N PRO A 331 31.23 -5.56 5.46
CA PRO A 331 30.10 -4.90 4.79
C PRO A 331 29.24 -5.86 3.96
N THR A 332 29.88 -6.77 3.23
CA THR A 332 29.25 -7.78 2.39
C THR A 332 28.48 -8.82 3.20
N THR A 333 29.05 -9.29 4.31
CA THR A 333 28.37 -10.23 5.22
C THR A 333 27.18 -9.56 5.90
N SER A 334 27.32 -8.29 6.28
CA SER A 334 26.26 -7.51 6.92
C SER A 334 25.05 -7.36 6.00
N GLN A 335 25.26 -7.09 4.71
CA GLN A 335 24.19 -7.03 3.71
C GLN A 335 23.48 -8.37 3.55
N LEU A 336 24.20 -9.49 3.48
CA LEU A 336 23.58 -10.82 3.42
C LEU A 336 22.75 -11.14 4.67
N LEU A 337 23.23 -10.75 5.86
CA LEU A 337 22.53 -10.98 7.13
C LEU A 337 21.24 -10.16 7.28
N THR A 338 21.00 -9.15 6.43
CA THR A 338 19.71 -8.44 6.36
C THR A 338 18.62 -9.25 5.69
N ILE A 339 18.98 -10.21 4.82
CA ILE A 339 18.03 -10.98 4.01
C ILE A 339 17.02 -11.73 4.88
N PRO A 340 17.44 -12.54 5.89
CA PRO A 340 16.50 -13.35 6.65
C PRO A 340 15.46 -12.54 7.45
N PRO A 341 15.81 -11.46 8.18
CA PRO A 341 14.82 -10.61 8.85
C PRO A 341 13.71 -10.11 7.91
N TYR A 342 14.07 -9.65 6.71
CA TYR A 342 13.10 -9.17 5.72
C TYR A 342 12.20 -10.28 5.17
N VAL A 343 12.75 -11.47 4.90
CA VAL A 343 11.94 -12.64 4.46
C VAL A 343 10.92 -13.00 5.53
N VAL A 344 11.33 -13.04 6.80
CA VAL A 344 10.42 -13.34 7.91
C VAL A 344 9.36 -12.24 8.07
N GLY A 345 9.74 -10.96 7.92
CA GLY A 345 8.79 -9.85 7.90
C GLY A 345 7.75 -9.96 6.79
N CYS A 346 8.16 -10.38 5.58
CA CYS A 346 7.24 -10.63 4.47
C CYS A 346 6.23 -11.74 4.80
N ILE A 347 6.72 -12.89 5.29
CA ILE A 347 5.84 -14.02 5.65
C ILE A 347 4.86 -13.60 6.74
N ALA A 348 5.34 -12.90 7.78
CA ALA A 348 4.51 -12.37 8.85
C ALA A 348 3.42 -11.43 8.32
N THR A 349 3.77 -10.56 7.36
CA THR A 349 2.82 -9.61 6.75
C THR A 349 1.67 -10.32 6.07
N LEU A 350 1.96 -11.37 5.30
CA LEU A 350 0.93 -12.16 4.62
C LEU A 350 0.07 -12.95 5.61
N VAL A 351 0.69 -13.58 6.61
CA VAL A 351 -0.02 -14.37 7.62
C VAL A 351 -0.96 -13.50 8.46
N ILE A 352 -0.48 -12.35 8.94
CA ILE A 352 -1.29 -11.44 9.74
C ILE A 352 -2.40 -10.80 8.92
N ALA A 353 -2.15 -10.46 7.66
CA ALA A 353 -3.22 -9.98 6.78
C ALA A 353 -4.32 -11.04 6.59
N LEU A 354 -3.96 -12.31 6.40
CA LEU A 354 -4.94 -13.41 6.33
C LEU A 354 -5.75 -13.56 7.61
N ILE A 355 -5.09 -13.45 8.77
CA ILE A 355 -5.76 -13.55 10.07
C ILE A 355 -6.68 -12.34 10.29
N ALA A 356 -6.20 -11.13 10.03
CA ALA A 356 -6.96 -9.89 10.19
C ALA A 356 -8.20 -9.86 9.29
N ASP A 357 -8.08 -10.32 8.04
CA ASP A 357 -9.21 -10.37 7.11
C ASP A 357 -10.22 -11.46 7.49
N ARG A 358 -9.78 -12.60 8.05
CA ARG A 358 -10.68 -13.67 8.50
C ARG A 358 -11.40 -13.36 9.81
N THR A 359 -10.70 -12.71 10.75
CA THR A 359 -11.24 -12.39 12.07
C THR A 359 -12.03 -11.09 12.08
N ALA A 360 -11.80 -10.22 11.10
CA ALA A 360 -12.29 -8.83 11.09
C ALA A 360 -11.92 -8.06 12.38
N GLN A 361 -10.85 -8.48 13.07
CA GLN A 361 -10.33 -7.88 14.30
C GLN A 361 -8.97 -7.24 14.01
N ARG A 362 -8.99 -6.20 13.18
CA ARG A 362 -7.78 -5.51 12.71
C ARG A 362 -7.05 -4.81 13.87
N GLY A 363 -7.77 -4.25 14.84
CA GLY A 363 -7.14 -3.57 15.97
C GLY A 363 -6.39 -4.52 16.89
N LEU A 364 -6.97 -5.68 17.22
CA LEU A 364 -6.29 -6.70 18.02
C LEU A 364 -5.06 -7.27 17.32
N CYS A 365 -5.15 -7.49 16.00
CA CYS A 365 -3.99 -7.89 15.20
C CYS A 365 -2.87 -6.84 15.28
N SER A 366 -3.21 -5.54 15.15
CA SER A 366 -2.25 -4.42 15.26
C SER A 366 -1.54 -4.38 16.61
N ILE A 367 -2.32 -4.53 17.71
CA ILE A 367 -1.78 -4.54 19.07
C ILE A 367 -0.83 -5.72 19.26
N PHE A 368 -1.25 -6.92 18.84
CA PHE A 368 -0.43 -8.12 18.96
C PHE A 368 0.89 -8.00 18.20
N THR A 369 0.87 -7.52 16.97
CA THR A 369 2.10 -7.32 16.16
C THR A 369 2.99 -6.22 16.72
N CYS A 370 2.40 -5.16 17.28
CA CYS A 370 3.16 -4.10 17.92
C CYS A 370 3.99 -4.63 19.11
N LEU A 371 3.46 -5.57 19.90
CA LEU A 371 4.21 -6.19 21.00
C LEU A 371 5.48 -6.91 20.53
N PHE A 372 5.44 -7.59 19.38
CA PHE A 372 6.64 -8.18 18.78
C PHE A 372 7.66 -7.12 18.34
N ALA A 373 7.19 -6.01 17.75
CA ALA A 373 8.07 -4.90 17.39
C ALA A 373 8.75 -4.29 18.61
N ILE A 374 7.99 -4.04 19.68
CA ILE A 374 8.51 -3.52 20.96
C ILE A 374 9.56 -4.48 21.54
N LEU A 375 9.26 -5.78 21.59
CA LEU A 375 10.21 -6.78 22.05
C LEU A 375 11.48 -6.81 21.18
N GLY A 376 11.34 -6.70 19.86
CA GLY A 376 12.47 -6.66 18.93
C GLY A 376 13.41 -5.49 19.17
N PHE A 377 12.88 -4.27 19.27
CA PHE A 377 13.72 -3.10 19.59
C PHE A 377 14.20 -3.07 21.04
N PHE A 378 13.46 -3.67 21.98
CA PHE A 378 13.93 -3.86 23.34
C PHE A 378 15.17 -4.77 23.38
N LEU A 379 15.17 -5.87 22.62
CA LEU A 379 16.35 -6.74 22.48
C LEU A 379 17.51 -6.05 21.76
N LEU A 380 17.25 -5.17 20.79
CA LEU A 380 18.30 -4.37 20.16
C LEU A 380 18.93 -3.38 21.14
N LEU A 381 18.13 -2.77 22.01
CA LEU A 381 18.57 -1.76 22.98
C LEU A 381 19.29 -2.35 24.21
N PHE A 382 18.78 -3.46 24.76
CA PHE A 382 19.26 -4.06 26.01
C PHE A 382 19.98 -5.41 25.83
N GLY A 383 20.04 -5.93 24.60
CA GLY A 383 20.69 -7.19 24.29
C GLY A 383 22.19 -7.14 24.59
N LYS A 384 22.66 -8.05 25.44
CA LYS A 384 24.08 -8.13 25.83
C LYS A 384 24.95 -8.85 24.80
N ASN A 385 24.35 -9.77 24.04
CA ASN A 385 25.05 -10.63 23.08
C ASN A 385 24.57 -10.35 21.65
N VAL A 386 25.44 -10.54 20.66
CA VAL A 386 25.14 -10.37 19.22
C VAL A 386 23.92 -11.20 18.79
N ALA A 387 23.81 -12.44 19.29
CA ALA A 387 22.68 -13.31 19.01
C ALA A 387 21.34 -12.69 19.46
N MET A 388 21.27 -12.08 20.65
CA MET A 388 20.04 -11.45 21.13
C MET A 388 19.66 -10.23 20.28
N LYS A 389 20.64 -9.38 19.96
CA LYS A 389 20.41 -8.22 19.10
C LYS A 389 19.97 -8.65 17.69
N TYR A 390 20.60 -9.69 17.12
CA TYR A 390 20.22 -10.24 15.83
C TYR A 390 18.81 -10.84 15.85
N THR A 391 18.43 -11.63 16.86
CA THR A 391 17.04 -12.09 17.05
C THR A 391 16.07 -10.91 17.17
N GLY A 392 16.48 -9.82 17.81
CA GLY A 392 15.72 -8.58 17.87
C GLY A 392 15.33 -8.03 16.49
N THR A 393 16.21 -8.16 15.49
CA THR A 393 15.89 -7.73 14.10
C THR A 393 14.77 -8.55 13.46
N PHE A 394 14.65 -9.85 13.76
CA PHE A 394 13.55 -10.68 13.25
C PHE A 394 12.23 -10.29 13.90
N LEU A 395 12.22 -10.13 15.23
CA LEU A 395 11.01 -9.73 15.95
C LEU A 395 10.54 -8.33 15.55
N ALA A 396 11.48 -7.41 15.34
CA ALA A 396 11.20 -6.08 14.80
C ALA A 396 10.55 -6.16 13.41
N ALA A 397 11.11 -6.96 12.50
CA ALA A 397 10.53 -7.14 11.15
C ALA A 397 9.14 -7.79 11.20
N ILE A 398 8.92 -8.79 12.05
CA ILE A 398 7.61 -9.44 12.25
C ILE A 398 6.56 -8.44 12.73
N GLY A 399 6.93 -7.51 13.61
CA GLY A 399 5.98 -6.57 14.18
C GLY A 399 5.68 -5.34 13.31
N ILE A 400 6.69 -4.78 12.64
CA ILE A 400 6.54 -3.49 11.94
C ILE A 400 5.83 -3.62 10.60
N TYR A 401 6.25 -4.57 9.75
CA TYR A 401 5.76 -4.68 8.37
C TYR A 401 4.27 -4.95 8.24
N PRO A 402 3.65 -5.84 9.05
CA PRO A 402 2.22 -6.09 8.97
C PRO A 402 1.36 -4.89 9.41
N CYS A 403 1.89 -4.02 10.27
CA CYS A 403 1.13 -2.90 10.83
C CYS A 403 0.74 -1.86 9.77
N ILE A 404 1.53 -1.65 8.72
CA ILE A 404 1.23 -0.64 7.69
C ILE A 404 -0.02 -0.97 6.88
N PRO A 405 -0.11 -2.12 6.17
CA PRO A 405 -1.31 -2.44 5.40
C PRO A 405 -2.52 -2.60 6.31
N ASN A 406 -2.32 -3.10 7.55
CA ASN A 406 -3.39 -3.22 8.52
C ASN A 406 -3.91 -1.84 8.98
N ALA A 407 -3.05 -0.86 9.25
CA ALA A 407 -3.45 0.50 9.63
C ALA A 407 -4.22 1.22 8.52
N VAL A 408 -3.79 1.08 7.27
CA VAL A 408 -4.47 1.66 6.10
C VAL A 408 -5.85 1.03 5.94
N ALA A 409 -5.93 -0.31 5.99
CA ALA A 409 -7.20 -1.01 5.86
C ALA A 409 -8.15 -0.73 7.04
N TRP A 410 -7.63 -0.64 8.27
CA TRP A 410 -8.41 -0.32 9.45
C TRP A 410 -8.96 1.11 9.40
N SER A 411 -8.17 2.07 8.94
CA SER A 411 -8.62 3.45 8.74
C SER A 411 -9.67 3.54 7.62
N SER A 412 -9.46 2.84 6.51
CA SER A 412 -10.39 2.82 5.36
C SER A 412 -11.74 2.20 5.73
N ASN A 413 -11.72 1.14 6.54
CA ASN A 413 -12.92 0.39 6.95
C ASN A 413 -13.76 1.11 8.00
N ASN A 414 -13.28 2.22 8.59
CA ASN A 414 -14.02 2.93 9.66
C ASN A 414 -14.53 4.30 9.21
N ILE A 415 -14.41 4.65 7.93
CA ILE A 415 -14.92 5.89 7.34
C ILE A 415 -15.92 5.54 6.23
N ILE A 416 -17.16 6.00 6.38
CA ILE A 416 -18.29 5.61 5.54
C ILE A 416 -18.35 6.48 4.27
N ASP A 417 -18.28 7.81 4.46
CA ASP A 417 -18.36 8.80 3.39
C ASP A 417 -17.16 8.62 2.44
N PRO A 418 -17.39 8.27 1.17
CA PRO A 418 -16.33 8.05 0.20
C PRO A 418 -15.42 9.27 0.00
N GLY A 419 -15.98 10.48 0.02
CA GLY A 419 -15.25 11.73 -0.13
C GLY A 419 -14.36 12.01 1.08
N LYS A 420 -14.91 11.84 2.29
CA LYS A 420 -14.17 11.97 3.55
C LYS A 420 -13.09 10.89 3.67
N ARG A 421 -13.38 9.65 3.30
CA ARG A 421 -12.43 8.52 3.38
C ARG A 421 -11.20 8.77 2.52
N GLY A 422 -11.38 9.20 1.27
CA GLY A 422 -10.26 9.50 0.39
C GLY A 422 -9.34 10.58 0.96
N LEU A 423 -9.92 11.65 1.50
CA LEU A 423 -9.16 12.75 2.08
C LEU A 423 -8.48 12.36 3.41
N SER A 424 -9.20 11.64 4.27
CA SER A 424 -8.70 11.18 5.56
C SER A 424 -7.56 10.15 5.38
N LEU A 425 -7.69 9.19 4.47
CA LEU A 425 -6.61 8.26 4.13
C LEU A 425 -5.39 9.01 3.58
N GLY A 426 -5.61 10.05 2.77
CA GLY A 426 -4.55 10.93 2.30
C GLY A 426 -3.78 11.59 3.44
N PHE A 427 -4.48 12.07 4.47
CA PHE A 427 -3.84 12.62 5.68
C PHE A 427 -3.12 11.55 6.51
N VAL A 428 -3.76 10.40 6.74
CA VAL A 428 -3.18 9.26 7.49
C VAL A 428 -1.84 8.84 6.90
N ILE A 429 -1.79 8.65 5.59
CA ILE A 429 -0.59 8.22 4.88
C ILE A 429 0.42 9.39 4.79
N GLY A 430 -0.03 10.56 4.32
CA GLY A 430 0.86 11.70 4.04
C GLY A 430 1.55 12.26 5.28
N LEU A 431 0.79 12.54 6.35
CA LEU A 431 1.36 12.99 7.62
C LEU A 431 2.09 11.86 8.33
N GLY A 432 1.62 10.63 8.20
CA GLY A 432 2.29 9.46 8.74
C GLY A 432 3.68 9.24 8.13
N ASN A 433 3.87 9.52 6.83
CA ASN A 433 5.16 9.43 6.16
C ASN A 433 6.18 10.48 6.66
N LEU A 434 5.74 11.59 7.27
CA LEU A 434 6.63 12.56 7.92
C LEU A 434 7.38 11.97 9.12
N ALA A 435 6.89 10.88 9.71
CA ALA A 435 7.65 10.10 10.70
C ALA A 435 9.02 9.65 10.16
N GLY A 436 9.13 9.46 8.84
CA GLY A 436 10.40 9.16 8.18
C GLY A 436 11.45 10.26 8.35
N VAL A 437 11.04 11.54 8.33
CA VAL A 437 11.95 12.69 8.52
C VAL A 437 12.62 12.61 9.88
N VAL A 438 11.84 12.40 10.95
CA VAL A 438 12.37 12.26 12.31
C VAL A 438 13.35 11.10 12.37
N ASN A 439 12.97 9.94 11.84
CA ASN A 439 13.78 8.72 11.90
C ASN A 439 15.09 8.80 11.09
N CYS A 440 15.22 9.72 10.13
CA CYS A 440 16.47 9.97 9.42
C CYS A 440 17.57 10.55 10.33
N PHE A 441 17.22 11.27 11.40
CA PHE A 441 18.18 11.91 12.31
C PHE A 441 18.44 11.10 13.59
N VAL A 442 17.75 9.98 13.76
CA VAL A 442 17.69 9.21 15.01
C VAL A 442 18.88 8.25 15.16
N TYR A 443 19.43 7.72 14.05
CA TYR A 443 20.62 6.88 14.05
C TYR A 443 21.88 7.69 13.69
N ARG A 444 22.51 8.29 14.71
CA ARG A 444 23.69 9.15 14.54
C ARG A 444 24.99 8.36 14.64
N GLN A 445 26.04 8.84 13.97
CA GLN A 445 27.35 8.18 14.01
C GLN A 445 27.96 8.14 15.41
N GLN A 446 27.77 9.20 16.20
CA GLN A 446 28.28 9.31 17.57
C GLN A 446 27.67 8.30 18.55
N ASP A 447 26.50 7.74 18.22
CA ASP A 447 25.79 6.79 19.08
C ASP A 447 26.19 5.33 18.78
N LYS A 448 27.13 5.10 17.85
CA LYS A 448 27.69 3.78 17.55
C LYS A 448 28.41 3.17 18.78
N PRO A 449 28.39 1.84 18.95
CA PRO A 449 27.68 0.83 18.14
C PRO A 449 26.26 0.52 18.66
N ASP A 450 25.88 1.03 19.83
CA ASP A 450 24.65 0.62 20.52
C ASP A 450 23.40 1.40 20.08
N TYR A 451 23.56 2.54 19.41
CA TYR A 451 22.47 3.38 18.89
C TYR A 451 21.31 3.59 19.88
N LYS A 452 21.64 3.85 21.16
CA LYS A 452 20.65 3.89 22.26
C LYS A 452 19.54 4.90 22.03
N LEU A 453 19.90 6.11 21.58
CA LEU A 453 18.91 7.13 21.20
C LEU A 453 18.07 6.63 20.02
N GLY A 454 18.73 6.02 19.04
CA GLY A 454 18.14 5.39 17.86
C GLY A 454 16.96 4.48 18.19
N HIS A 455 17.28 3.42 18.92
CA HIS A 455 16.32 2.42 19.36
C HIS A 455 15.29 2.99 20.36
N GLY A 456 15.69 3.92 21.23
CA GLY A 456 14.79 4.57 22.19
C GLY A 456 13.69 5.41 21.53
N VAL A 457 14.04 6.21 20.52
CA VAL A 457 13.03 6.99 19.76
C VAL A 457 12.10 6.06 19.00
N VAL A 458 12.64 5.02 18.34
CA VAL A 458 11.83 4.03 17.63
C VAL A 458 10.88 3.29 18.57
N LEU A 459 11.32 2.93 19.79
CA LEU A 459 10.45 2.39 20.84
C LEU A 459 9.36 3.39 21.25
N GLY A 460 9.68 4.68 21.33
CA GLY A 460 8.70 5.74 21.57
C GLY A 460 7.61 5.78 20.50
N PHE A 461 7.98 5.69 19.22
CA PHE A 461 7.01 5.58 18.11
C PHE A 461 6.13 4.33 18.25
N LEU A 462 6.71 3.18 18.60
CA LEU A 462 5.96 1.94 18.76
C LEU A 462 5.01 1.98 19.97
N ILE A 463 5.45 2.47 21.13
CA ILE A 463 4.65 2.45 22.37
C ILE A 463 3.61 3.57 22.36
N VAL A 464 4.01 4.80 22.04
CA VAL A 464 3.11 5.96 22.17
C VAL A 464 2.17 6.06 20.98
N LEU A 465 2.71 5.94 19.76
CA LEU A 465 1.91 6.17 18.56
C LEU A 465 1.22 4.89 18.08
N LEU A 466 1.96 3.80 17.90
CA LEU A 466 1.37 2.56 17.37
C LEU A 466 0.50 1.84 18.41
N LEU A 467 1.07 1.46 19.56
CA LEU A 467 0.33 0.77 20.63
C LEU A 467 -0.71 1.70 21.26
N GLY A 468 -0.30 2.90 21.68
CA GLY A 468 -1.20 3.90 22.26
C GLY A 468 -2.32 4.30 21.31
N GLY A 469 -2.00 4.57 20.04
CA GLY A 469 -3.00 4.87 19.01
C GLY A 469 -3.94 3.69 18.73
N SER A 470 -3.42 2.46 18.63
CA SER A 470 -4.25 1.27 18.39
C SER A 470 -5.19 0.99 19.57
N CYS A 471 -4.70 1.09 20.80
CA CYS A 471 -5.54 0.95 21.98
C CYS A 471 -6.61 2.05 22.04
N LEU A 472 -6.22 3.31 21.84
CA LEU A 472 -7.16 4.44 21.84
C LEU A 472 -8.26 4.26 20.79
N GLN A 473 -7.88 3.92 19.56
CA GLN A 473 -8.85 3.69 18.48
C GLN A 473 -9.76 2.51 18.80
N HIS A 474 -9.22 1.39 19.26
CA HIS A 474 -10.02 0.22 19.64
C HIS A 474 -11.04 0.56 20.74
N PHE A 475 -10.63 1.23 21.82
CA PHE A 475 -11.55 1.61 22.90
C PHE A 475 -12.63 2.61 22.45
N LEU A 476 -12.27 3.58 21.60
CA LEU A 476 -13.22 4.55 21.08
C LEU A 476 -14.24 3.90 20.11
N LEU A 477 -13.79 2.97 19.26
CA LEU A 477 -14.68 2.22 18.37
C LEU A 477 -15.61 1.28 19.16
N VAL A 478 -15.11 0.58 20.18
CA VAL A 478 -15.95 -0.25 21.07
C VAL A 478 -17.03 0.61 21.73
N ARG A 479 -16.66 1.80 22.21
CA ARG A 479 -17.61 2.75 22.83
C ARG A 479 -18.64 3.27 21.83
N GLU A 480 -18.25 3.58 20.60
CA GLU A 480 -19.20 3.98 19.54
C GLU A 480 -20.12 2.83 19.14
N ASN A 481 -19.58 1.62 18.98
CA ASN A 481 -20.35 0.41 18.69
C ASN A 481 -21.37 0.12 19.79
N GLN A 482 -21.02 0.33 21.06
CA GLN A 482 -21.95 0.15 22.17
C GLN A 482 -23.09 1.19 22.13
N LYS A 483 -22.78 2.47 21.93
CA LYS A 483 -23.80 3.53 21.79
C LYS A 483 -24.74 3.26 20.62
N LYS A 484 -24.21 2.79 19.48
CA LYS A 484 -25.03 2.40 18.32
C LYS A 484 -25.96 1.24 18.65
N ARG A 485 -25.48 0.19 19.33
CA ARG A 485 -26.33 -0.93 19.77
C ARG A 485 -27.45 -0.47 20.70
N GLU A 486 -27.16 0.43 21.62
CA GLU A 486 -28.16 1.02 22.52
C GLU A 486 -29.20 1.87 21.73
N HIS A 487 -28.75 2.65 20.75
CA HIS A 487 -29.63 3.44 19.88
C HIS A 487 -30.53 2.56 19.00
N LEU A 488 -29.98 1.51 18.39
CA LEU A 488 -30.74 0.55 17.59
C LEU A 488 -31.76 -0.22 18.45
N ALA A 489 -31.38 -0.59 19.67
CA ALA A 489 -32.31 -1.20 20.62
C ALA A 489 -33.45 -0.24 21.00
N TYR A 490 -33.15 1.07 21.17
CA TYR A 490 -34.15 2.11 21.41
C TYR A 490 -35.10 2.28 20.22
N ILE A 491 -34.58 2.32 18.98
CA ILE A 491 -35.41 2.39 17.77
C ILE A 491 -36.30 1.14 17.67
N ALA A 492 -35.75 -0.06 17.83
CA ALA A 492 -36.50 -1.30 17.74
C ALA A 492 -37.60 -1.43 18.81
N ASP A 493 -37.40 -0.87 20.01
CA ASP A 493 -38.45 -0.76 21.03
C ASP A 493 -39.54 0.23 20.62
N ARG A 494 -39.16 1.40 20.08
CA ARG A 494 -40.11 2.43 19.61
C ARG A 494 -40.87 2.03 18.34
N GLU A 495 -40.30 1.21 17.47
CA GLU A 495 -41.03 0.61 16.34
C GLU A 495 -42.12 -0.37 16.81
N LYS A 496 -41.89 -1.06 17.94
CA LYS A 496 -42.87 -2.01 18.50
C LYS A 496 -43.92 -1.35 19.37
N ASN A 497 -43.53 -0.34 20.16
CA ASN A 497 -44.33 0.20 21.26
C ASN A 497 -44.66 1.69 21.11
N GLY A 498 -44.05 2.39 20.15
CA GLY A 498 -44.14 3.85 20.00
C GLY A 498 -45.29 4.33 19.12
N THR A 499 -45.60 5.62 19.22
CA THR A 499 -46.60 6.27 18.36
C THR A 499 -45.98 6.73 17.03
N GLN A 500 -46.79 6.86 15.98
CA GLN A 500 -46.29 7.31 14.66
C GLN A 500 -45.61 8.69 14.67
N GLU A 501 -45.97 9.58 15.60
CA GLU A 501 -45.27 10.86 15.77
C GLU A 501 -43.85 10.69 16.33
N GLU A 502 -43.63 9.72 17.22
CA GLU A 502 -42.30 9.46 17.79
C GLU A 502 -41.37 8.89 16.71
N LEU A 503 -41.87 7.99 15.87
CA LEU A 503 -41.10 7.43 14.74
C LEU A 503 -40.69 8.51 13.73
N LYS A 504 -41.62 9.42 13.36
CA LYS A 504 -41.31 10.54 12.48
C LYS A 504 -40.27 11.49 13.07
N LYS A 505 -40.30 11.73 14.39
CA LYS A 505 -39.28 12.55 15.06
C LYS A 505 -37.90 11.89 15.02
N ILE A 506 -37.83 10.58 15.25
CA ILE A 506 -36.58 9.82 15.16
C ILE A 506 -36.02 9.85 13.73
N GLU A 507 -36.87 9.65 12.72
CA GLU A 507 -36.48 9.76 11.31
C GLU A 507 -35.95 11.16 10.97
N GLU A 508 -36.61 12.22 11.44
CA GLU A 508 -36.19 13.60 11.19
C GLU A 508 -34.87 13.94 11.91
N GLU A 509 -34.67 13.43 13.13
CA GLU A 509 -33.43 13.60 13.88
C GLU A 509 -32.27 12.83 13.23
N ASN A 510 -32.51 11.59 12.78
CA ASN A 510 -31.54 10.81 12.01
C ASN A 510 -31.21 11.51 10.68
N ARG A 511 -32.22 12.08 9.99
CA ARG A 511 -31.99 12.85 8.76
C ARG A 511 -31.10 14.07 9.01
N LYS A 512 -31.37 14.85 10.06
CA LYS A 512 -30.53 16.00 10.44
C LYS A 512 -29.11 15.58 10.78
N ARG A 513 -28.92 14.49 11.53
CA ARG A 513 -27.60 13.94 11.84
C ARG A 513 -26.84 13.50 10.58
N ARG A 514 -27.51 12.93 9.59
CA ARG A 514 -26.93 12.59 8.27
C ARG A 514 -26.53 13.84 7.49
N GLU A 515 -27.39 14.86 7.48
CA GLU A 515 -27.15 16.16 6.83
C GLU A 515 -25.91 16.87 7.44
N ASP A 516 -25.77 16.83 8.78
CA ASP A 516 -24.64 17.39 9.53
C ASP A 516 -23.31 16.64 9.33
N GLY A 517 -23.33 15.47 8.67
CA GLY A 517 -22.13 14.66 8.41
C GLY A 517 -21.73 13.75 9.55
N ASN A 518 -22.66 13.47 10.46
CA ASN A 518 -22.45 12.46 11.48
C ASN A 518 -22.66 11.05 10.88
N GLU A 519 -21.56 10.42 10.46
CA GLU A 519 -21.51 9.05 9.94
C GLU A 519 -22.04 8.00 10.95
N ASP A 520 -22.16 8.37 12.22
CA ASP A 520 -22.70 7.51 13.28
C ASP A 520 -24.20 7.25 13.14
N SER A 521 -24.89 7.94 12.23
CA SER A 521 -26.35 7.84 11.96
C SER A 521 -26.74 6.79 10.92
N ASP A 522 -25.76 6.05 10.38
CA ASP A 522 -26.02 4.95 9.45
C ASP A 522 -26.13 3.61 10.22
N ASP A 523 -27.37 3.13 10.35
CA ASP A 523 -27.78 2.00 11.18
C ASP A 523 -27.26 0.65 10.66
N ASN A 524 -26.83 0.58 9.40
CA ASN A 524 -26.31 -0.64 8.76
C ASN A 524 -24.79 -0.85 8.94
N PHE A 525 -24.09 0.05 9.65
CA PHE A 525 -22.63 0.04 9.74
C PHE A 525 -22.10 -0.24 11.15
N VAL A 526 -21.41 -1.38 11.31
CA VAL A 526 -20.66 -1.74 12.53
C VAL A 526 -19.19 -1.42 12.32
N TYR A 527 -18.58 -0.68 13.25
CA TYR A 527 -17.15 -0.40 13.16
C TYR A 527 -16.33 -1.67 13.34
N VAL A 528 -15.31 -1.81 12.51
CA VAL A 528 -14.40 -2.96 12.52
C VAL A 528 -13.35 -2.72 13.61
N GLU A 529 -13.36 -3.58 14.62
CA GLU A 529 -12.50 -3.50 15.81
C GLU A 529 -11.03 -3.85 15.57
#